data_AF-A0A1I3TQT4-F1
#
_entry.id   AF-A0A1I3TQT4-F1
#
_cell.length_a   1.000
_cell.length_b   1.000
_cell.length_c   1.000
_cell.angle_alpha   90.00
_cell.angle_beta   90.00
_cell.angle_gamma   90.00
#
_symmetry.space_group_name_H-M   'P 1'
#
loop_
_entity.id
_entity.type
_entity.pdbx_description
1 polymer ?
#
loop_
_entity_poly.entity_id
_entity_poly.type
_entity_poly.pdbx_seq_one_letter_code
_entity_poly.pdbx_strand_id
1 'polypeptide(L)'
;MFRTNTSREFQPEVVNIEDLVPQDHLLRKINETIDFSFIAEKCRPLYCKDNGRPCIDPVMLFKMLLIGYLYGIRSERRLIEEIRVNIAYR
;
A
#
# COMPACT_ATOMS: atom_id res chain seq x y z
N MET A 1 -15.11 28.89 36.78
CA MET A 1 -15.89 29.46 35.66
C MET A 1 -15.68 28.57 34.43
N PHE A 2 -16.65 27.75 34.07
CA PHE A 2 -16.57 26.92 32.87
C PHE A 2 -16.71 27.82 31.64
N ARG A 3 -15.71 27.81 30.76
CA ARG A 3 -15.79 28.52 29.47
C ARG A 3 -16.86 27.81 28.62
N THR A 4 -17.98 28.47 28.39
CA THR A 4 -18.94 28.08 27.35
C THR A 4 -18.26 28.30 26.00
N ASN A 5 -17.84 27.21 25.36
CA ASN A 5 -17.17 27.25 24.07
C ASN A 5 -18.22 27.71 23.04
N THR A 6 -18.13 28.98 22.66
CA THR A 6 -18.84 29.56 21.51
C THR A 6 -18.59 28.65 20.31
N SER A 7 -19.65 28.29 19.60
CA SER A 7 -19.67 27.41 18.43
C SER A 7 -18.39 27.48 17.60
N ARG A 8 -17.48 26.52 17.84
CA ARG A 8 -16.33 26.28 16.96
C ARG A 8 -16.91 25.67 15.69
N GLU A 9 -17.13 26.49 14.68
CA GLU A 9 -17.32 25.99 13.32
C GLU A 9 -16.12 25.10 13.00
N PHE A 10 -16.38 23.81 12.80
CA PHE A 10 -15.36 22.85 12.42
C PHE A 10 -14.95 23.17 10.97
N GLN A 11 -13.91 23.97 10.80
CA GLN A 11 -13.29 24.21 9.51
C GLN A 11 -12.73 22.87 9.02
N PRO A 12 -13.20 22.32 7.88
CA PRO A 12 -12.65 21.09 7.36
C PRO A 12 -11.20 21.36 6.91
N GLU A 13 -10.23 20.82 7.64
CA GLU A 13 -8.84 20.75 7.19
C GLU A 13 -8.75 19.67 6.11
N VAL A 14 -8.43 20.09 4.89
CA VAL A 14 -8.18 19.18 3.77
C VAL A 14 -6.74 18.67 3.88
N VAL A 15 -6.60 17.38 4.17
CA VAL A 15 -5.29 16.71 4.26
C VAL A 15 -5.08 15.84 3.04
N ASN A 16 -3.94 15.99 2.36
CA ASN A 16 -3.55 15.09 1.29
C ASN A 16 -2.92 13.83 1.89
N ILE A 17 -3.42 12.66 1.47
CA ILE A 17 -2.93 11.33 1.90
C ILE A 17 -1.45 11.16 1.57
N GLU A 18 -0.99 11.73 0.45
CA GLU A 18 0.41 11.65 0.02
C GLU A 18 1.37 12.32 1.01
N ASP A 19 0.92 13.39 1.66
CA ASP A 19 1.73 14.16 2.62
C ASP A 19 1.91 13.40 3.96
N LEU A 20 1.11 12.35 4.19
CA LEU A 20 1.24 11.50 5.38
C LEU A 20 2.43 10.53 5.29
N VAL A 21 2.99 10.32 4.10
CA VAL A 21 4.17 9.47 3.88
C VAL A 21 5.36 10.37 3.56
N PRO A 22 6.45 10.32 4.36
CA PRO A 22 7.66 11.10 4.10
C PRO A 22 8.15 10.94 2.66
N GLN A 23 8.58 12.04 2.04
CA GLN A 23 9.06 12.02 0.65
C GLN A 23 10.33 11.16 0.48
N ASP A 24 11.13 11.04 1.54
CA ASP A 24 12.35 10.22 1.54
C ASP A 24 12.11 8.74 1.90
N HIS A 25 10.85 8.32 2.06
CA HIS A 25 10.48 6.97 2.47
C HIS A 25 11.00 5.92 1.48
N LEU A 26 11.56 4.83 2.02
CA LEU A 26 12.20 3.77 1.23
C LEU A 26 11.31 3.21 0.12
N LEU A 27 10.03 2.96 0.41
CA LEU A 27 9.11 2.39 -0.57
C LEU A 27 8.80 3.33 -1.74
N ARG A 28 8.84 4.67 -1.53
CA ARG A 28 8.74 5.65 -2.64
C ARG A 28 9.93 5.48 -3.59
N LYS A 29 11.15 5.46 -3.03
CA LYS A 29 12.39 5.26 -3.79
C LYS A 29 12.38 3.94 -4.58
N ILE A 30 11.94 2.85 -3.96
CA ILE A 30 11.84 1.55 -4.62
C ILE A 30 10.83 1.60 -5.78
N ASN A 31 9.66 2.18 -5.56
CA ASN A 31 8.61 2.28 -6.58
C ASN A 31 9.02 3.19 -7.76
N GLU A 32 9.83 4.21 -7.52
CA GLU A 32 10.38 5.09 -8.57
C GLU A 32 11.53 4.44 -9.34
N THR A 33 12.32 3.58 -8.68
CA THR A 33 13.53 3.01 -9.27
C THR A 33 13.26 1.70 -10.03
N ILE A 34 12.25 0.93 -9.61
CA ILE A 34 11.98 -0.40 -10.15
C ILE A 34 10.66 -0.38 -10.90
N ASP A 35 10.72 -0.62 -12.21
CA ASP A 35 9.54 -1.02 -12.97
C ASP A 35 9.21 -2.48 -12.67
N PHE A 36 8.03 -2.75 -12.12
CA PHE A 36 7.57 -4.10 -11.78
C PHE A 36 6.81 -4.80 -12.91
N SER A 37 6.65 -4.16 -14.08
CA SER A 37 5.94 -4.71 -15.23
C SER A 37 6.46 -6.09 -15.67
N PHE A 38 7.78 -6.33 -15.51
CA PHE A 38 8.44 -7.60 -15.84
C PHE A 38 7.83 -8.81 -15.12
N ILE A 39 7.25 -8.62 -13.93
CA ILE A 39 6.63 -9.71 -13.16
C ILE A 39 5.38 -10.20 -13.88
N ALA A 40 4.52 -9.28 -14.30
CA ALA A 40 3.33 -9.64 -15.07
C ALA A 40 3.71 -10.37 -16.36
N GLU A 41 4.76 -9.94 -17.04
CA GLU A 41 5.26 -10.61 -18.25
C GLU A 41 5.74 -12.05 -17.99
N LYS A 42 6.51 -12.26 -16.93
CA LYS A 42 7.00 -13.58 -16.53
C LYS A 42 5.89 -14.50 -16.05
N CYS A 43 4.90 -13.96 -15.37
CA CYS A 43 3.77 -14.72 -14.85
C CYS A 43 2.73 -15.03 -15.93
N ARG A 44 2.59 -14.20 -16.98
CA ARG A 44 1.60 -14.37 -18.05
C ARG A 44 1.41 -15.81 -18.57
N PRO A 45 2.45 -16.60 -18.89
CA PRO A 45 2.27 -17.98 -19.38
C PRO A 45 1.71 -18.95 -18.32
N LEU A 46 1.75 -18.59 -17.03
CA LEU A 46 1.29 -19.42 -15.92
C LEU A 46 -0.20 -19.20 -15.60
N TYR A 47 -0.83 -18.17 -16.16
CA TYR A 47 -2.23 -17.82 -15.92
C TYR A 47 -3.09 -18.10 -17.15
N CYS A 48 -4.31 -18.57 -16.90
CA CYS A 48 -5.33 -18.70 -17.93
C CYS A 48 -5.81 -17.31 -18.36
N LYS A 49 -5.99 -17.09 -19.67
CA LYS A 49 -6.36 -15.79 -20.23
C LYS A 49 -7.84 -15.46 -20.05
N ASP A 50 -8.69 -16.49 -20.01
CA ASP A 50 -10.10 -16.38 -20.36
C ASP A 50 -11.04 -17.26 -19.54
N ASN A 51 -10.54 -18.25 -18.80
CA ASN A 51 -11.37 -19.18 -18.03
C ASN A 51 -10.81 -19.49 -16.62
N GLY A 52 -10.15 -18.50 -16.01
CA GLY A 52 -9.55 -18.61 -14.68
C GLY A 52 -10.41 -17.99 -13.57
N ARG A 53 -10.22 -18.45 -12.33
CA ARG A 53 -10.72 -17.73 -11.14
C ARG A 53 -10.00 -16.38 -11.06
N PRO A 54 -10.72 -15.26 -10.80
CA PRO A 54 -10.09 -13.97 -10.54
C PRO A 54 -9.09 -14.10 -9.39
N CYS A 55 -7.82 -13.81 -9.66
CA CYS A 55 -6.74 -13.83 -8.69
C CYS A 55 -6.25 -12.41 -8.40
N ILE A 56 -5.50 -12.24 -7.31
CA ILE A 56 -4.73 -11.01 -7.08
C ILE A 56 -3.70 -10.89 -8.20
N ASP A 57 -3.47 -9.66 -8.65
CA ASP A 57 -2.46 -9.36 -9.66
C ASP A 57 -1.06 -9.84 -9.19
N PRO A 58 -0.26 -10.50 -10.05
CA PRO A 58 1.03 -11.05 -9.66
C PRO A 58 2.04 -9.98 -9.24
N VAL A 59 1.97 -8.77 -9.81
CA VAL A 59 2.79 -7.63 -9.38
C VAL A 59 2.42 -7.22 -7.97
N MET A 60 1.12 -7.12 -7.69
CA MET A 60 0.64 -6.78 -6.34
C MET A 60 1.08 -7.84 -5.33
N LEU A 61 0.86 -9.13 -5.61
CA LEU A 61 1.29 -10.22 -4.73
C LEU A 61 2.79 -10.14 -4.43
N PHE A 62 3.61 -9.91 -5.45
CA PHE A 62 5.05 -9.74 -5.27
C PHE A 62 5.39 -8.54 -4.39
N LYS A 63 4.76 -7.38 -4.61
CA LYS A 63 4.96 -6.18 -3.77
C LYS A 63 4.63 -6.44 -2.31
N MET A 64 3.54 -7.17 -2.03
CA MET A 64 3.18 -7.57 -0.66
C MET A 64 4.30 -8.41 -0.04
N LEU A 65 4.79 -9.43 -0.74
CA LEU A 65 5.88 -10.29 -0.24
C LEU A 65 7.19 -9.50 -0.06
N LEU A 66 7.48 -8.56 -0.97
CA LEU A 66 8.65 -7.68 -0.86
C LEU A 66 8.57 -6.80 0.40
N ILE A 67 7.41 -6.20 0.69
CA ILE A 67 7.18 -5.46 1.94
C ILE A 67 7.40 -6.39 3.15
N GLY A 68 6.83 -7.59 3.13
CA GLY A 68 7.01 -8.56 4.20
C GLY A 68 8.48 -8.90 4.43
N TYR A 69 9.25 -9.05 3.36
CA TYR A 69 10.70 -9.27 3.43
C TYR A 69 11.45 -8.06 3.99
N LEU A 70 11.20 -6.85 3.46
CA LEU A 70 11.90 -5.62 3.86
C LEU A 70 11.69 -5.25 5.33
N TYR A 71 10.47 -5.44 5.84
CA TYR A 71 10.11 -5.10 7.22
C TYR A 71 10.15 -6.31 8.17
N GLY A 72 10.60 -7.48 7.71
CA GLY A 72 10.75 -8.68 8.54
C GLY A 72 9.43 -9.28 9.04
N ILE A 73 8.33 -9.08 8.32
CA ILE A 73 7.01 -9.63 8.65
C ILE A 73 6.97 -11.10 8.25
N ARG A 74 7.11 -11.98 9.24
CA ARG A 74 7.20 -13.44 9.03
C ARG A 74 5.87 -14.12 8.72
N SER A 75 4.74 -13.48 9.07
CA SER A 75 3.40 -14.04 8.93
C SER A 75 2.65 -13.32 7.83
N GLU A 76 2.20 -14.06 6.82
CA GLU A 76 1.38 -13.52 5.72
C GLU A 76 0.05 -12.95 6.22
N ARG A 77 -0.55 -13.54 7.28
CA ARG A 77 -1.77 -13.00 7.90
C ARG A 77 -1.51 -11.62 8.48
N ARG A 78 -0.40 -11.46 9.21
CA ARG A 78 0.01 -10.17 9.77
C ARG A 78 0.36 -9.18 8.66
N LEU A 79 1.03 -9.62 7.60
CA LEU A 79 1.33 -8.79 6.43
C LEU A 79 0.05 -8.21 5.82
N ILE A 80 -0.97 -9.04 5.64
CA ILE A 80 -2.27 -8.59 5.13
C ILE A 80 -2.92 -7.56 6.07
N GLU A 81 -2.82 -7.77 7.39
CA GLU A 81 -3.33 -6.82 8.39
C GLU A 81 -2.58 -5.48 8.31
N GLU A 82 -1.25 -5.50 8.22
CA GLU A 82 -0.44 -4.28 8.10
C GLU A 82 -0.71 -3.53 6.79
N ILE A 83 -0.83 -4.23 5.65
CA ILE A 83 -1.15 -3.61 4.35
C ILE A 83 -2.52 -2.95 4.35
N ARG A 84 -3.49 -3.47 5.11
CA ARG A 84 -4.82 -2.85 5.20
C ARG A 84 -4.80 -1.49 5.89
N VAL A 85 -3.88 -1.28 6.83
CA VAL A 85 -3.90 -0.10 7.71
C VAL A 85 -2.75 0.86 7.47
N ASN A 86 -1.66 0.40 6.84
CA ASN A 86 -0.47 1.22 6.63
C ASN A 86 -0.52 1.97 5.30
N ILE A 87 -0.64 3.29 5.40
CA ILE A 87 -0.74 4.18 4.26
C ILE A 87 0.55 4.23 3.43
N ALA A 88 1.70 3.92 4.04
CA ALA A 88 3.00 3.92 3.36
C ALA A 88 3.16 2.76 2.37
N TYR A 89 2.26 1.77 2.39
CA TYR A 89 2.29 0.60 1.51
C TYR A 89 1.39 0.74 0.28
N ARG A 90 0.76 1.91 0.08
CA ARG A 90 -0.10 2.23 -1.07
C ARG A 90 0.68 2.73 -2.28
#